data_AF-A0A3Q3A8M2-F1
#
_entry.id   AF-A0A3Q3A8M2-F1
#
_cell.length_a   1.000
_cell.length_b   1.000
_cell.length_c   1.000
_cell.angle_alpha   90.00
_cell.angle_beta   90.00
_cell.angle_gamma   90.00
#
_symmetry.space_group_name_H-M   'P 1'
#
loop_
_entity.id
_entity.type
_entity.pdbx_description
1 polymer ?
#
loop_
_entity_poly.entity_id
_entity_poly.type
_entity_poly.pdbx_seq_one_letter_code
_entity_poly.pdbx_strand_id
1 'polypeptide(L)'
;MTTTLSLVILCALVTLVMASKTERALEAACDSGQFTTGGECCMECSPGEGVVKECGATQTICAQCLDSETFSENYSHKEKCMPCTQCTGLMRMDAPCTDSNDAKCVCNYNYFYNNMSQQCEPCTVCPVGQGVFSHCDHDHDTACEECVGETFSDQESSREPCIPCTICEEDFEILQAVCTPTSDTVCFNPNLPTDDPTTDDPLSTSFDNYFIPDAASNPMLNGETTTSSAGSPHFIGHGLNENLIPIYCSILAAVVVGLVAYIVFKRWNSCKQNKQAANNRTATNNQMVTPEGEKLHSDSGISVDTQSLQEQQQQQQAQAEVQPQPSRSHTQEQIVVSVDGSPQPNSPPPKV
;
A
#
# COMPACT_ATOMS: atom_id res chain seq x y z
N MET A 1 -74.93 -21.43 -2.59
CA MET A 1 -73.58 -20.95 -2.18
C MET A 1 -72.44 -21.92 -2.55
N THR A 2 -72.73 -23.06 -3.20
CA THR A 2 -71.75 -24.12 -3.49
C THR A 2 -71.14 -24.04 -4.91
N THR A 3 -71.81 -23.40 -5.86
CA THR A 3 -71.37 -23.27 -7.26
C THR A 3 -70.30 -22.19 -7.45
N THR A 4 -70.38 -21.10 -6.69
CA THR A 4 -69.38 -20.02 -6.71
C THR A 4 -68.05 -20.45 -6.07
N LEU A 5 -68.10 -21.25 -5.01
CA LEU A 5 -66.91 -21.79 -4.36
C LEU A 5 -66.16 -22.76 -5.29
N SER A 6 -66.89 -23.60 -6.03
CA SER A 6 -66.32 -24.55 -6.99
C SER A 6 -65.63 -23.85 -8.17
N LEU A 7 -66.21 -22.74 -8.66
CA LEU A 7 -65.63 -21.96 -9.75
C LEU A 7 -64.33 -21.24 -9.32
N VAL A 8 -64.31 -20.72 -8.10
CA VAL A 8 -63.12 -20.05 -7.53
C VAL A 8 -61.98 -21.04 -7.30
N ILE A 9 -62.28 -22.25 -6.83
CA ILE A 9 -61.28 -23.31 -6.67
C ILE A 9 -60.74 -23.74 -8.04
N LEU A 10 -61.59 -23.88 -9.05
CA LEU A 10 -61.14 -24.24 -10.40
C LEU A 10 -60.23 -23.15 -11.00
N CYS A 11 -60.60 -21.88 -10.85
CA CYS A 11 -59.76 -20.75 -11.28
C CYS A 11 -58.42 -20.69 -10.52
N ALA A 12 -58.42 -20.96 -9.21
CA ALA A 12 -57.21 -20.98 -8.39
C ALA A 12 -56.27 -22.15 -8.77
N LEU A 13 -56.82 -23.31 -9.12
CA LEU A 13 -56.04 -24.45 -9.59
C LEU A 13 -55.45 -24.19 -10.99
N VAL A 14 -56.20 -23.52 -11.88
CA VAL A 14 -55.70 -23.13 -13.20
C VAL A 14 -54.59 -22.08 -13.09
N THR A 15 -54.69 -21.09 -12.19
CA THR A 15 -53.62 -20.11 -11.98
C THR A 15 -52.38 -20.74 -11.34
N LEU A 16 -52.54 -21.72 -10.45
CA LEU A 16 -51.43 -22.50 -9.87
C LEU A 16 -50.72 -23.38 -10.91
N VAL A 17 -51.47 -24.01 -11.83
CA VAL A 17 -50.88 -24.81 -12.92
C VAL A 17 -50.12 -23.92 -13.92
N MET A 18 -50.64 -22.73 -14.24
CA MET A 18 -49.95 -21.78 -15.13
C MET A 18 -48.73 -21.12 -14.48
N ALA A 19 -48.66 -21.05 -13.14
CA ALA A 19 -47.49 -20.56 -12.40
C ALA A 19 -46.38 -21.61 -12.23
N SER A 20 -46.65 -22.89 -12.52
CA SER A 20 -45.71 -23.99 -12.27
C SER A 20 -44.77 -24.32 -13.44
N LYS A 21 -44.91 -23.66 -14.58
CA LYS A 21 -44.17 -23.99 -15.81
C LYS A 21 -43.24 -22.89 -16.32
N THR A 22 -42.60 -22.17 -15.40
CA THR A 22 -41.39 -21.40 -15.70
C THR A 22 -40.19 -22.17 -15.18
N GLU A 23 -39.87 -23.29 -15.84
CA GLU A 23 -38.49 -23.75 -15.92
C GLU A 23 -37.72 -22.64 -16.66
N ARG A 24 -37.22 -21.67 -15.90
CA ARG A 24 -36.01 -20.97 -16.35
C ARG A 24 -34.98 -22.07 -16.48
N ALA A 25 -34.72 -22.50 -17.72
CA ALA A 25 -33.42 -23.03 -18.04
C ALA A 25 -32.42 -22.05 -17.41
N LEU A 26 -31.63 -22.54 -16.45
CA LEU A 26 -30.43 -21.85 -16.02
C LEU A 26 -29.52 -21.90 -17.25
N GLU A 27 -29.80 -21.02 -18.21
CA GLU A 27 -28.87 -20.65 -19.26
C GLU A 27 -27.63 -20.25 -18.47
N ALA A 28 -26.58 -21.08 -18.55
CA ALA A 28 -25.36 -20.84 -17.82
C ALA A 28 -24.94 -19.42 -18.14
N ALA A 29 -24.97 -18.53 -17.14
CA ALA A 29 -24.60 -17.14 -17.33
C ALA A 29 -23.16 -17.15 -17.86
N CYS A 30 -23.02 -16.74 -19.12
CA CYS A 30 -21.74 -16.71 -19.80
C CYS A 30 -21.18 -15.30 -19.63
N ASP A 31 -20.20 -15.16 -18.75
CA ASP A 31 -19.60 -13.86 -18.39
C ASP A 31 -18.98 -13.16 -19.62
N SER A 32 -18.46 -13.93 -20.57
CA SER A 32 -17.92 -13.42 -21.84
C SER A 32 -18.99 -13.01 -22.86
N GLY A 33 -20.25 -13.42 -22.69
CA GLY A 33 -21.36 -13.13 -23.60
C GLY A 33 -21.21 -13.71 -25.01
N GLN A 34 -20.23 -14.59 -25.25
CA GLN A 34 -19.97 -15.25 -26.53
C GLN A 34 -19.84 -16.75 -26.38
N PHE A 35 -20.18 -17.48 -27.45
CA PHE A 35 -20.14 -18.92 -27.49
C PHE A 35 -19.37 -19.41 -28.72
N THR A 36 -18.74 -20.57 -28.59
CA THR A 36 -18.18 -21.27 -29.74
C THR A 36 -19.28 -21.81 -30.64
N THR A 37 -18.88 -22.23 -31.84
CA THR A 37 -19.75 -22.96 -32.77
C THR A 37 -20.29 -24.27 -32.16
N GLY A 38 -19.61 -24.81 -31.13
CA GLY A 38 -20.05 -25.97 -30.36
C GLY A 38 -21.04 -25.66 -29.23
N GLY A 39 -21.39 -24.39 -29.00
CA GLY A 39 -22.29 -23.95 -27.93
C GLY A 39 -21.63 -23.83 -26.55
N GLU A 40 -20.30 -23.90 -26.47
CA GLU A 40 -19.55 -23.71 -25.22
C GLU A 40 -19.28 -22.22 -24.99
N CYS A 41 -19.34 -21.76 -23.74
CA CYS A 41 -19.04 -20.36 -23.41
C CYS A 41 -17.55 -20.07 -23.65
N CYS A 42 -17.27 -18.92 -24.26
CA CYS A 42 -15.91 -18.52 -24.55
C CYS A 42 -15.12 -18.31 -23.25
N MET A 43 -13.96 -18.95 -23.17
CA MET A 43 -12.99 -18.78 -22.08
C MET A 43 -12.37 -17.39 -22.16
N GLU A 44 -12.22 -16.74 -21.01
CA GLU A 44 -11.53 -15.46 -20.88
C GLU A 44 -10.11 -15.71 -20.37
N CYS A 45 -9.14 -15.04 -20.97
CA CYS A 45 -7.77 -15.00 -20.47
C CYS A 45 -7.73 -14.19 -19.20
N SER A 46 -7.01 -14.65 -18.19
CA SER A 46 -6.84 -13.92 -16.93
C SER A 46 -5.89 -12.74 -17.08
N PRO A 47 -5.88 -11.80 -16.12
CA PRO A 47 -4.81 -10.80 -16.05
C PRO A 47 -3.43 -11.48 -16.05
N GLY A 48 -2.46 -10.91 -16.76
CA GLY A 48 -1.19 -11.57 -17.06
C GLY A 48 -1.18 -12.39 -18.36
N GLU A 49 -2.36 -12.69 -18.92
CA GLU A 49 -2.51 -13.44 -20.17
C GLU A 49 -3.30 -12.66 -21.22
N GLY A 50 -2.88 -12.78 -22.48
CA GLY A 50 -3.55 -12.18 -23.63
C GLY A 50 -3.98 -13.21 -24.67
N VAL A 51 -4.97 -12.84 -25.46
CA VAL A 51 -5.55 -13.70 -26.50
C VAL A 51 -4.61 -13.85 -27.69
N VAL A 52 -4.21 -15.08 -27.97
CA VAL A 52 -3.47 -15.43 -29.19
C VAL A 52 -4.44 -15.81 -30.31
N LYS A 53 -5.50 -16.55 -29.95
CA LYS A 53 -6.56 -16.98 -30.87
C LYS A 53 -7.92 -16.70 -30.25
N GLU A 54 -8.73 -15.92 -30.96
CA GLU A 54 -10.07 -15.56 -30.54
C GLU A 54 -11.03 -16.76 -30.56
N CYS A 55 -12.04 -16.69 -29.70
CA CYS A 55 -13.13 -17.64 -29.66
C CYS A 55 -13.96 -17.63 -30.95
N GLY A 56 -14.34 -18.80 -31.44
CA GLY A 56 -15.19 -18.92 -32.64
C GLY A 56 -15.53 -20.39 -32.95
N ALA A 57 -14.84 -20.98 -33.94
CA ALA A 57 -14.96 -22.42 -34.18
C ALA A 57 -14.30 -23.26 -33.07
N THR A 58 -13.28 -22.69 -32.40
CA THR A 58 -12.59 -23.27 -31.25
C THR A 58 -12.62 -22.30 -30.07
N GLN A 59 -12.34 -22.79 -28.87
CA GLN A 59 -12.17 -21.94 -27.68
C GLN A 59 -11.02 -20.93 -27.84
N THR A 60 -11.06 -19.89 -27.01
CA THR A 60 -9.99 -18.90 -26.85
C THR A 60 -8.68 -19.58 -26.46
N ILE A 61 -7.57 -19.14 -27.04
CA ILE A 61 -6.23 -19.56 -26.65
C ILE A 61 -5.50 -18.36 -26.05
N CYS A 62 -5.06 -18.52 -24.81
CA CYS A 62 -4.35 -17.51 -24.04
C CYS A 62 -2.85 -17.80 -24.01
N ALA A 63 -2.03 -16.76 -23.91
CA ALA A 63 -0.61 -16.86 -23.62
C ALA A 63 -0.19 -15.76 -22.65
N GLN A 64 0.84 -16.04 -21.85
CA GLN A 64 1.39 -15.07 -20.91
C GLN A 64 1.96 -13.85 -21.65
N CYS A 65 1.72 -12.68 -21.08
CA CYS A 65 2.34 -11.45 -21.52
C CYS A 65 3.80 -11.44 -21.11
N LEU A 66 4.63 -10.78 -21.91
CA LEU A 66 6.05 -10.65 -21.65
C LEU A 66 6.28 -9.55 -20.62
N ASP A 67 6.80 -9.92 -19.45
CA ASP A 67 7.09 -9.02 -18.34
C ASP A 67 7.95 -7.82 -18.81
N SER A 68 7.65 -6.62 -18.30
CA SER A 68 8.23 -5.33 -18.70
C SER A 68 8.03 -4.86 -20.14
N GLU A 69 7.47 -5.69 -21.04
CA GLU A 69 7.22 -5.31 -22.44
C GLU A 69 5.72 -5.21 -22.77
N THR A 70 4.92 -6.13 -22.23
CA THR A 70 3.48 -6.19 -22.49
C THR A 70 2.69 -6.59 -21.26
N PHE A 71 1.42 -6.18 -21.18
CA PHE A 71 0.55 -6.46 -20.05
C PHE A 71 -0.89 -6.77 -20.48
N SER A 72 -1.67 -7.35 -19.55
CA SER A 72 -3.11 -7.57 -19.66
C SER A 72 -3.76 -7.46 -18.27
N GLU A 73 -4.62 -6.46 -18.07
CA GLU A 73 -5.19 -6.14 -16.73
C GLU A 73 -6.53 -6.81 -16.43
N ASN A 74 -7.32 -7.12 -17.47
CA ASN A 74 -8.70 -7.55 -17.33
C ASN A 74 -8.90 -8.96 -17.88
N TYR A 75 -9.93 -9.64 -17.36
CA TYR A 75 -10.38 -10.88 -17.95
C TYR A 75 -10.94 -10.60 -19.35
N SER A 76 -10.40 -11.26 -20.38
CA SER A 76 -10.83 -11.01 -21.74
C SER A 76 -10.71 -12.22 -22.66
N HIS A 77 -11.72 -12.45 -23.48
CA HIS A 77 -11.70 -13.46 -24.55
C HIS A 77 -11.32 -12.87 -25.92
N LYS A 78 -10.99 -11.57 -25.99
CA LYS A 78 -10.59 -10.87 -27.24
C LYS A 78 -9.29 -10.08 -27.14
N GLU A 79 -8.99 -9.50 -25.98
CA GLU A 79 -7.87 -8.59 -25.83
C GLU A 79 -6.55 -9.36 -25.82
N LYS A 80 -5.60 -8.89 -26.61
CA LYS A 80 -4.23 -9.41 -26.66
C LYS A 80 -3.38 -8.65 -25.64
N CYS A 81 -2.21 -9.19 -25.32
CA CYS A 81 -1.22 -8.45 -24.54
C CYS A 81 -0.93 -7.10 -25.20
N MET A 82 -1.09 -6.03 -24.44
CA MET A 82 -0.87 -4.66 -24.88
C MET A 82 0.56 -4.24 -24.54
N PRO A 83 1.23 -3.42 -25.37
CA PRO A 83 2.56 -2.93 -25.04
C PRO A 83 2.51 -2.01 -23.82
N CYS A 84 3.49 -2.12 -22.94
CA CYS A 84 3.62 -1.25 -21.77
C CYS A 84 3.79 0.22 -22.17
N THR A 85 3.17 1.10 -21.38
CA THR A 85 3.38 2.54 -21.46
C THR A 85 4.82 2.88 -21.09
N GLN A 86 5.47 3.71 -21.91
CA GLN A 86 6.81 4.23 -21.62
C GLN A 86 6.72 5.65 -21.07
N CYS A 87 7.21 5.84 -19.84
CA CYS A 87 7.30 7.17 -19.24
C CYS A 87 8.39 7.98 -19.96
N THR A 88 8.00 9.01 -20.69
CA THR A 88 8.89 9.87 -21.48
C THR A 88 8.72 11.35 -21.12
N GLY A 89 9.67 12.19 -21.51
CA GLY A 89 9.61 13.64 -21.24
C GLY A 89 9.86 13.97 -19.77
N LEU A 90 8.93 14.70 -19.15
CA LEU A 90 8.99 15.13 -17.74
C LEU A 90 8.30 14.16 -16.79
N MET A 91 8.10 12.92 -17.23
CA MET A 91 7.48 11.87 -16.44
C MET A 91 8.52 10.85 -15.97
N ARG A 92 8.28 10.29 -14.79
CA ARG A 92 9.02 9.15 -14.24
C ARG A 92 8.06 7.98 -13.99
N MET A 93 8.65 6.80 -13.86
CA MET A 93 7.92 5.60 -13.46
C MET A 93 7.63 5.65 -11.95
N ASP A 94 6.37 5.48 -11.59
CA ASP A 94 5.87 5.34 -10.21
C ASP A 94 5.67 3.87 -9.86
N ALA A 95 5.07 3.12 -10.78
CA ALA A 95 4.95 1.68 -10.72
C ALA A 95 5.50 1.05 -12.02
N PRO A 96 6.30 -0.01 -11.93
CA PRO A 96 6.83 -0.70 -13.10
C PRO A 96 5.73 -1.43 -13.87
N CYS A 97 5.93 -1.62 -15.18
CA CYS A 97 5.08 -2.50 -15.95
C CYS A 97 5.31 -3.95 -15.52
N THR A 98 4.22 -4.69 -15.38
CA THR A 98 4.19 -6.13 -15.10
C THR A 98 3.35 -6.83 -16.15
N ASP A 99 3.41 -8.16 -16.25
CA ASP A 99 2.52 -8.93 -17.12
C ASP A 99 1.02 -8.64 -16.90
N SER A 100 0.61 -8.28 -15.67
CA SER A 100 -0.78 -8.02 -15.32
C SER A 100 -1.17 -6.54 -15.17
N ASN A 101 -0.23 -5.60 -15.20
CA ASN A 101 -0.52 -4.17 -15.00
C ASN A 101 0.40 -3.29 -15.83
N ASP A 102 -0.14 -2.20 -16.37
CA ASP A 102 0.67 -1.21 -17.08
C ASP A 102 1.65 -0.46 -16.15
N ALA A 103 2.67 0.15 -16.75
CA ALA A 103 3.50 1.13 -16.06
C ALA A 103 2.69 2.37 -15.70
N LYS A 104 2.80 2.81 -14.45
CA LYS A 104 2.20 4.06 -13.99
C LYS A 104 3.22 5.18 -14.09
N CYS A 105 2.93 6.19 -14.91
CA CYS A 105 3.78 7.37 -15.08
C CYS A 105 3.25 8.56 -14.28
N VAL A 106 4.14 9.25 -13.60
CA VAL A 106 3.86 10.46 -12.81
C VAL A 106 4.88 11.54 -13.13
N CYS A 107 4.66 12.80 -12.73
CA CYS A 107 5.66 13.85 -12.96
C CYS A 107 6.98 13.53 -12.26
N ASN A 108 8.08 13.88 -12.94
CA ASN A 108 9.43 13.64 -12.44
C ASN A 108 9.72 14.46 -11.18
N TYR A 109 10.81 14.15 -10.48
CA TYR A 109 11.22 14.91 -9.30
C TYR A 109 11.38 16.40 -9.60
N ASN A 110 10.89 17.23 -8.69
CA ASN A 110 10.81 18.68 -8.85
C ASN A 110 9.84 19.15 -9.96
N TYR A 111 8.88 18.29 -10.35
CA TYR A 111 7.73 18.64 -11.18
C TYR A 111 6.44 18.11 -10.56
N PHE A 112 5.35 18.84 -10.74
CA PHE A 112 4.00 18.42 -10.35
C PHE A 112 3.05 18.44 -11.55
N TYR A 113 1.98 17.66 -11.48
CA TYR A 113 0.97 17.64 -12.52
C TYR A 113 -0.01 18.80 -12.37
N ASN A 114 0.04 19.77 -13.28
CA ASN A 114 -0.92 20.86 -13.30
C ASN A 114 -2.16 20.46 -14.11
N ASN A 115 -3.31 20.30 -13.43
CA ASN A 115 -4.56 19.90 -14.06
C ASN A 115 -5.14 20.95 -15.04
N MET A 116 -4.76 22.22 -14.89
CA MET A 116 -5.20 23.30 -15.80
C MET A 116 -4.47 23.24 -17.14
N SER A 117 -3.17 22.98 -17.13
CA SER A 117 -2.34 22.86 -18.34
C SER A 117 -2.24 21.42 -18.87
N GLN A 118 -2.70 20.42 -18.10
CA GLN A 118 -2.62 18.98 -18.39
C GLN A 118 -1.18 18.52 -18.65
N GLN A 119 -0.21 19.14 -17.96
CA GLN A 119 1.22 18.96 -18.18
C GLN A 119 1.99 18.99 -16.85
N CYS A 120 3.18 18.40 -16.85
CA CYS A 120 4.11 18.50 -15.73
C CYS A 120 4.79 19.86 -15.73
N GLU A 121 4.65 20.60 -14.64
CA GLU A 121 5.24 21.92 -14.43
C GLU A 121 6.29 21.86 -13.31
N PRO A 122 7.36 22.67 -13.39
CA PRO A 122 8.37 22.70 -12.35
C PRO A 122 7.76 23.18 -11.04
N CYS A 123 8.18 22.57 -9.93
CA CYS A 123 7.73 22.98 -8.60
C CYS A 123 8.16 24.41 -8.29
N THR A 124 7.29 25.15 -7.61
CA THR A 124 7.57 26.49 -7.10
C THR A 124 8.72 26.44 -6.10
N VAL A 125 9.64 27.38 -6.24
CA VAL A 125 10.74 27.62 -5.29
C VAL A 125 10.30 28.74 -4.36
N CYS A 126 10.37 28.52 -3.06
CA CYS A 126 10.05 29.55 -2.09
C CYS A 126 11.17 30.59 -2.07
N PRO A 127 10.86 31.89 -2.22
CA PRO A 127 11.85 32.95 -2.20
C PRO A 127 12.40 33.16 -0.79
N VAL A 128 13.49 33.92 -0.69
CA VAL A 128 14.03 34.38 0.61
C VAL A 128 12.93 35.06 1.43
N GLY A 129 12.90 34.81 2.74
CA GLY A 129 11.82 35.27 3.62
C GLY A 129 10.60 34.35 3.65
N GLN A 130 10.56 33.33 2.79
CA GLN A 130 9.53 32.29 2.79
C GLN A 130 10.16 30.91 2.91
N GLY A 131 9.45 30.02 3.62
CA GLY A 131 9.81 28.62 3.77
C GLY A 131 8.76 27.71 3.15
N VAL A 132 9.15 26.47 2.89
CA VAL A 132 8.24 25.43 2.42
C VAL A 132 7.30 24.98 3.53
N PHE A 133 6.02 25.24 3.35
CA PHE A 133 4.94 24.72 4.20
C PHE A 133 4.51 23.32 3.78
N SER A 134 4.39 23.08 2.47
CA SER A 134 4.11 21.76 1.91
C SER A 134 5.08 21.50 0.78
N HIS A 135 5.78 20.36 0.85
CA HIS A 135 6.68 19.94 -0.21
C HIS A 135 5.91 19.66 -1.51
N CYS A 136 6.59 19.86 -2.63
CA CYS A 136 6.07 19.46 -3.92
C CYS A 136 6.03 17.93 -4.04
N ASP A 137 4.96 17.42 -4.65
CA ASP A 137 4.82 16.02 -5.04
C ASP A 137 4.38 15.94 -6.51
N HIS A 138 4.23 14.72 -7.02
CA HIS A 138 3.91 14.49 -8.42
C HIS A 138 2.55 15.07 -8.88
N ASP A 139 1.68 15.44 -7.95
CA ASP A 139 0.28 15.85 -8.16
C ASP A 139 -0.05 17.22 -7.55
N HIS A 140 0.85 17.83 -6.79
CA HIS A 140 0.65 19.14 -6.20
C HIS A 140 1.96 19.91 -6.06
N ASP A 141 1.86 21.22 -6.24
CA ASP A 141 2.99 22.14 -6.18
C ASP A 141 3.48 22.36 -4.74
N THR A 142 4.70 22.90 -4.61
CA THR A 142 5.21 23.45 -3.35
C THR A 142 4.28 24.56 -2.87
N ALA A 143 3.91 24.51 -1.59
CA ALA A 143 3.24 25.62 -0.92
C ALA A 143 4.25 26.35 -0.01
N CYS A 144 4.36 27.66 -0.17
CA CYS A 144 5.25 28.50 0.61
C CYS A 144 4.48 29.27 1.70
N GLU A 145 5.12 29.47 2.85
CA GLU A 145 4.65 30.34 3.92
C GLU A 145 5.68 31.43 4.25
N GLU A 146 5.21 32.55 4.76
CA GLU A 146 6.10 33.63 5.22
C GLU A 146 6.72 33.26 6.56
N CYS A 147 8.03 33.48 6.70
CA CYS A 147 8.71 33.26 7.97
C CYS A 147 8.33 34.38 8.95
N VAL A 148 7.73 34.00 10.08
CA VAL A 148 7.23 34.92 11.10
C VAL A 148 7.84 34.61 12.47
N GLY A 149 7.93 35.62 13.33
CA GLY A 149 8.46 35.47 14.68
C GLY A 149 9.96 35.13 14.67
N GLU A 150 10.33 34.09 15.43
CA GLU A 150 11.72 33.62 15.60
C GLU A 150 12.12 32.61 14.51
N THR A 151 11.75 32.88 13.24
CA THR A 151 12.14 32.03 12.11
C THR A 151 12.60 32.86 10.90
N PHE A 152 13.48 32.28 10.08
CA PHE A 152 14.02 32.89 8.88
C PHE A 152 14.24 31.88 7.74
N SER A 153 14.41 32.40 6.52
CA SER A 153 14.83 31.67 5.33
C SER A 153 15.71 32.59 4.48
N ASP A 154 17.00 32.30 4.39
CA ASP A 154 18.02 33.12 3.74
C ASP A 154 18.35 32.68 2.31
N GLN A 155 17.76 31.59 1.85
CA GLN A 155 17.97 31.02 0.52
C GLN A 155 16.66 30.63 -0.17
N GLU A 156 16.67 30.68 -1.51
CA GLU A 156 15.53 30.22 -2.30
C GLU A 156 15.52 28.69 -2.35
N SER A 157 14.44 28.05 -1.89
CA SER A 157 14.37 26.59 -1.78
C SER A 157 12.97 26.04 -2.05
N SER A 158 12.90 24.89 -2.72
CA SER A 158 11.66 24.11 -2.87
C SER A 158 11.51 23.00 -1.83
N ARG A 159 12.45 22.92 -0.86
CA ARG A 159 12.46 21.86 0.15
C ARG A 159 12.62 22.35 1.58
N GLU A 160 13.15 23.54 1.80
CA GLU A 160 13.49 23.99 3.15
C GLU A 160 12.34 24.79 3.77
N PRO A 161 11.86 24.40 4.97
CA PRO A 161 10.90 25.19 5.73
C PRO A 161 11.58 26.40 6.37
N CYS A 162 10.80 27.29 7.01
CA CYS A 162 11.36 28.36 7.82
C CYS A 162 12.18 27.79 8.98
N ILE A 163 13.42 28.26 9.09
CA ILE A 163 14.43 27.77 10.05
C ILE A 163 14.32 28.62 11.33
N PRO A 164 14.35 28.02 12.53
CA PRO A 164 14.35 28.81 13.77
C PRO A 164 15.63 29.65 13.88
N CYS A 165 15.48 30.89 14.35
CA CYS A 165 16.60 31.77 14.57
C CYS A 165 17.50 31.27 15.71
N THR A 166 18.80 31.55 15.60
CA THR A 166 19.79 31.36 16.66
C THR A 166 19.44 32.27 17.85
N ILE A 167 19.56 31.74 19.07
CA ILE A 167 19.34 32.47 20.32
C ILE A 167 20.70 32.70 20.97
N CYS A 168 21.09 33.96 21.18
CA CYS A 168 22.36 34.29 21.82
C CYS A 168 22.31 34.02 23.33
N GLU A 169 23.38 33.45 23.87
CA GLU A 169 23.51 33.23 25.32
C GLU A 169 23.84 34.54 26.05
N GLU A 170 22.96 34.98 26.97
CA GLU A 170 23.07 36.28 27.65
C GLU A 170 24.38 36.49 28.43
N ASP A 171 25.03 35.42 28.89
CA ASP A 171 26.21 35.48 29.76
C ASP A 171 27.53 35.67 29.01
N PHE A 172 27.61 35.25 27.74
CA PHE A 172 28.88 35.22 26.99
C PHE A 172 28.78 35.69 25.54
N GLU A 173 27.57 35.93 25.04
CA GLU A 173 27.35 36.36 23.66
C GLU A 173 26.64 37.70 23.59
N ILE A 174 27.11 38.55 22.69
CA ILE A 174 26.56 39.86 22.43
C ILE A 174 25.78 39.79 21.12
N LEU A 175 24.51 40.18 21.17
CA LEU A 175 23.66 40.31 20.00
C LEU A 175 24.20 41.42 19.07
N GLN A 176 24.70 41.04 17.88
CA GLN A 176 25.14 42.00 16.85
C GLN A 176 24.02 42.35 15.87
N ALA A 177 23.22 41.36 15.47
CA ALA A 177 22.09 41.55 14.56
C ALA A 177 20.90 40.73 15.04
N VAL A 178 19.72 41.35 15.01
CA VAL A 178 18.45 40.69 15.32
C VAL A 178 18.02 39.78 14.18
N CYS A 179 17.29 38.72 14.49
CA CYS A 179 16.68 37.89 13.45
C CYS A 179 15.69 38.69 12.60
N THR A 180 15.64 38.36 11.31
CA THR A 180 14.63 38.84 10.37
C THR A 180 14.09 37.66 9.58
N PRO A 181 12.94 37.76 8.88
CA PRO A 181 12.45 36.67 8.04
C PRO A 181 13.47 36.17 7.00
N THR A 182 14.45 37.00 6.61
CA THR A 182 15.46 36.67 5.59
C THR A 182 16.87 36.43 6.15
N SER A 183 17.09 36.55 7.46
CA SER A 183 18.45 36.43 8.03
C SER A 183 18.43 36.00 9.48
N ASP A 184 19.36 35.12 9.84
CA ASP A 184 19.54 34.67 11.22
C ASP A 184 20.00 35.80 12.16
N THR A 185 19.83 35.56 13.46
CA THR A 185 20.48 36.29 14.54
C THR A 185 22.00 36.13 14.45
N VAL A 186 22.74 37.22 14.62
CA VAL A 186 24.21 37.18 14.69
C VAL A 186 24.66 37.41 16.12
N CYS A 187 25.28 36.39 16.72
CA CYS A 187 25.83 36.42 18.06
C CYS A 187 27.37 36.57 18.02
N PHE A 188 27.91 37.35 18.96
CA PHE A 188 29.36 37.57 19.06
C PHE A 188 29.87 37.21 20.43
N ASN A 189 30.82 36.29 20.48
CA ASN A 189 31.49 35.90 21.71
C ASN A 189 32.85 36.61 21.84
N PRO A 190 33.01 37.56 22.77
CA PRO A 190 34.26 38.30 22.96
C PRO A 190 35.40 37.44 23.54
N ASN A 191 35.11 36.23 24.02
CA ASN A 191 36.11 35.32 24.60
C ASN A 191 36.61 34.27 23.61
N LEU A 192 36.03 34.18 22.40
CA LEU A 192 36.57 33.37 21.32
C LEU A 192 37.66 34.17 20.58
N PRO A 193 38.84 33.58 20.32
CA PRO A 193 39.84 34.21 19.46
C PRO A 193 39.23 34.43 18.07
N THR A 194 39.17 35.69 17.64
CA THR A 194 38.90 35.99 16.23
C THR A 194 40.12 35.51 15.44
N ASP A 195 40.00 34.40 14.72
CA ASP A 195 40.96 34.06 13.68
C ASP A 195 40.81 35.11 12.56
N ASP A 196 41.55 36.20 12.69
CA ASP A 196 41.77 37.18 11.64
C ASP A 196 42.78 36.58 10.65
N PRO A 197 42.39 36.30 9.38
CA PRO A 197 43.32 35.81 8.38
C PRO A 197 44.10 36.98 7.78
N THR A 198 44.74 37.82 8.61
CA THR A 198 45.70 38.81 8.13
C THR A 198 46.82 39.03 9.13
N THR A 199 47.91 38.26 8.98
CA THR A 199 49.24 38.84 9.19
C THR A 199 50.24 38.09 8.33
N ASP A 200 50.72 38.78 7.31
CA ASP A 200 51.92 38.45 6.56
C ASP A 200 53.10 38.23 7.51
N ASP A 201 53.64 37.01 7.54
CA ASP A 201 54.98 36.76 8.04
C ASP A 201 55.85 36.22 6.89
N PRO A 202 56.93 36.93 6.49
CA PRO A 202 57.77 36.52 5.37
C PRO A 202 58.90 35.58 5.81
N LEU A 203 59.23 34.66 4.89
CA LEU A 203 60.52 33.93 4.76
C LEU A 203 60.68 32.66 5.63
N SER A 204 60.22 31.50 5.15
CA SER A 204 60.90 30.55 4.23
C SER A 204 61.96 29.63 4.84
N THR A 205 61.70 28.32 4.78
CA THR A 205 62.54 27.21 4.25
C THR A 205 61.90 25.90 4.74
N SER A 206 61.66 24.84 3.98
CA SER A 206 62.07 24.44 2.64
C SER A 206 60.98 23.56 2.03
N PHE A 207 60.86 23.63 0.71
CA PHE A 207 60.20 22.62 -0.12
C PHE A 207 60.77 21.23 0.17
N ASP A 208 59.90 20.23 0.32
CA ASP A 208 59.93 19.12 -0.62
C ASP A 208 58.59 18.38 -0.68
N ASN A 209 58.21 18.12 -1.91
CA ASN A 209 56.97 17.52 -2.37
C ASN A 209 56.76 16.10 -1.82
N TYR A 210 55.55 15.80 -1.38
CA TYR A 210 54.92 14.53 -1.71
C TYR A 210 53.46 14.75 -2.07
N PHE A 211 53.20 14.78 -3.38
CA PHE A 211 51.91 14.54 -4.00
C PHE A 211 51.42 13.12 -3.64
N ILE A 212 50.12 12.94 -3.42
CA ILE A 212 49.20 12.01 -4.12
C ILE A 212 47.82 12.07 -3.43
N PRO A 213 46.71 11.94 -4.18
CA PRO A 213 45.47 12.71 -4.01
C PRO A 213 44.29 11.94 -3.40
N ASP A 214 43.23 12.73 -3.19
CA ASP A 214 41.89 12.44 -2.68
C ASP A 214 41.22 11.15 -3.17
N ALA A 215 40.52 10.48 -2.24
CA ALA A 215 39.33 9.70 -2.56
C ALA A 215 38.38 9.60 -1.35
N ALA A 216 37.24 10.29 -1.49
CA ALA A 216 35.88 9.89 -1.12
C ALA A 216 35.59 9.37 0.31
N SER A 217 35.05 10.27 1.13
CA SER A 217 34.21 9.92 2.29
C SER A 217 32.72 9.88 1.88
N ASN A 218 32.15 8.68 1.80
CA ASN A 218 30.75 8.46 2.18
C ASN A 218 30.62 8.67 3.70
N PRO A 219 29.49 9.18 4.20
CA PRO A 219 29.04 8.84 5.54
C PRO A 219 27.70 8.09 5.48
N MET A 220 27.75 6.85 5.96
CA MET A 220 26.60 6.14 6.48
C MET A 220 26.61 6.27 8.01
N LEU A 221 25.39 6.35 8.56
CA LEU A 221 24.98 5.80 9.85
C LEU A 221 25.09 6.67 11.12
N ASN A 222 24.06 6.46 11.96
CA ASN A 222 23.91 6.67 13.41
C ASN A 222 23.21 7.97 13.81
N GLY A 223 22.42 8.06 14.89
CA GLY A 223 21.99 7.13 15.95
C GLY A 223 20.84 7.84 16.69
N GLU A 224 19.77 7.14 17.04
CA GLU A 224 19.49 6.68 18.41
C GLU A 224 19.11 7.78 19.43
N THR A 225 17.80 7.90 19.64
CA THR A 225 17.04 8.00 20.91
C THR A 225 17.75 8.52 22.17
N THR A 226 17.21 9.57 22.82
CA THR A 226 16.55 9.45 24.14
C THR A 226 15.94 10.76 24.68
N THR A 227 14.83 10.51 25.39
CA THR A 227 13.83 11.33 26.07
C THR A 227 14.32 12.03 27.35
N SER A 228 13.81 13.23 27.68
CA SER A 228 12.94 13.45 28.87
C SER A 228 12.61 14.92 29.19
N SER A 229 11.29 15.19 29.35
CA SER A 229 10.62 15.93 30.44
C SER A 229 10.96 17.40 30.70
N ALA A 230 10.06 18.35 30.99
CA ALA A 230 8.60 18.47 31.01
C ALA A 230 8.33 19.94 31.43
N GLY A 231 7.39 20.63 30.78
CA GLY A 231 7.02 22.00 31.15
C GLY A 231 5.87 22.56 30.32
N SER A 232 4.64 22.21 30.67
CA SER A 232 3.40 22.90 30.25
C SER A 232 2.92 23.78 31.41
N PRO A 233 2.23 24.94 31.22
CA PRO A 233 0.94 25.08 30.50
C PRO A 233 0.81 26.43 29.70
N HIS A 234 -0.13 26.72 28.79
CA HIS A 234 -1.59 26.65 28.79
C HIS A 234 -2.18 26.77 27.36
N PHE A 235 -2.97 25.77 26.96
CA PHE A 235 -4.35 25.84 26.45
C PHE A 235 -4.79 27.04 25.56
N ILE A 236 -4.74 26.88 24.24
CA ILE A 236 -5.75 27.46 23.33
C ILE A 236 -6.62 26.30 22.82
N GLY A 237 -7.68 26.01 23.56
CA GLY A 237 -8.69 25.01 23.24
C GLY A 237 -10.08 25.64 23.23
N HIS A 238 -10.35 26.47 22.22
CA HIS A 238 -11.70 27.01 21.98
C HIS A 238 -12.04 26.85 20.49
N GLY A 239 -12.40 25.62 20.10
CA GLY A 239 -12.79 25.32 18.72
C GLY A 239 -13.19 23.86 18.42
N LEU A 240 -12.91 22.90 19.29
CA LEU A 240 -13.20 21.48 19.05
C LEU A 240 -14.45 20.94 19.77
N ASN A 241 -15.10 21.72 20.65
CA ASN A 241 -16.19 21.24 21.51
C ASN A 241 -17.60 21.33 20.89
N GLU A 242 -17.78 22.01 19.77
CA GLU A 242 -19.12 22.20 19.16
C GLU A 242 -19.53 21.04 18.24
N ASN A 243 -18.54 20.28 17.76
CA ASN A 243 -18.76 19.12 16.86
C ASN A 243 -18.45 17.77 17.54
N LEU A 244 -17.89 17.77 18.75
CA LEU A 244 -17.50 16.54 19.43
C LEU A 244 -18.72 15.68 19.82
N ILE A 245 -19.78 16.32 20.30
CA ILE A 245 -21.03 15.66 20.73
C ILE A 245 -21.76 14.97 19.55
N PRO A 246 -22.03 15.63 18.40
CA PRO A 246 -22.69 14.98 17.26
C PRO A 246 -21.83 13.90 16.60
N ILE A 247 -20.50 14.05 16.56
CA ILE A 247 -19.58 13.02 16.06
C ILE A 247 -19.64 11.77 16.95
N TYR A 248 -19.60 11.94 18.28
CA TYR A 248 -19.68 10.83 19.21
C TYR A 248 -21.02 10.09 19.12
N CYS A 249 -22.14 10.83 18.99
CA CYS A 249 -23.46 10.25 18.78
C CYS A 249 -23.55 9.45 17.47
N SER A 250 -22.92 9.92 16.40
CA SER A 250 -22.90 9.25 15.10
C SER A 250 -22.09 7.94 15.14
N ILE A 251 -20.93 7.97 15.83
CA ILE A 251 -20.09 6.78 16.02
C ILE A 251 -20.80 5.75 16.90
N LEU A 252 -21.42 6.17 18.01
CA LEU A 252 -22.19 5.27 18.87
C LEU A 252 -23.37 4.63 18.13
N ALA A 253 -24.09 5.40 17.30
CA ALA A 253 -25.16 4.87 16.48
C ALA A 253 -24.65 3.82 15.48
N ALA A 254 -23.52 4.08 14.81
CA ALA A 254 -22.91 3.13 13.88
C ALA A 254 -22.48 1.83 14.56
N VAL A 255 -21.90 1.91 15.76
CA VAL A 255 -21.53 0.74 16.56
C VAL A 255 -22.76 -0.08 16.96
N VAL A 256 -23.85 0.58 17.40
CA VAL A 256 -25.10 -0.10 17.75
C VAL A 256 -25.72 -0.79 16.54
N VAL A 257 -25.77 -0.13 15.38
CA VAL A 257 -26.27 -0.72 14.12
C VAL A 257 -25.41 -1.91 13.70
N GLY A 258 -24.09 -1.80 13.80
CA GLY A 258 -23.16 -2.89 13.53
C GLY A 258 -23.36 -4.11 14.46
N LEU A 259 -23.57 -3.88 15.76
CA LEU A 259 -23.86 -4.95 16.72
C LEU A 259 -25.21 -5.63 16.46
N VAL A 260 -26.25 -4.87 16.12
CA VAL A 260 -27.55 -5.43 15.75
C VAL A 260 -27.44 -6.26 14.47
N ALA A 261 -26.75 -5.75 13.44
CA ALA A 261 -26.49 -6.48 12.21
C ALA A 261 -25.68 -7.76 12.45
N TYR A 262 -24.67 -7.70 13.32
CA TYR A 262 -23.89 -8.88 13.73
C TYR A 262 -24.74 -9.92 14.47
N ILE A 263 -25.62 -9.51 15.39
CA ILE A 263 -26.53 -10.43 16.09
C ILE A 263 -27.52 -11.06 15.10
N VAL A 264 -28.06 -10.28 14.16
CA VAL A 264 -28.95 -10.79 13.10
C VAL A 264 -28.21 -11.76 12.19
N PHE A 265 -26.99 -11.43 11.76
CA PHE A 265 -26.17 -12.30 10.92
C PHE A 265 -25.80 -13.59 11.68
N LYS A 266 -25.43 -13.49 12.96
CA LYS A 266 -25.13 -14.65 13.80
C LYS A 266 -26.37 -15.52 14.04
N ARG A 267 -27.55 -14.92 14.24
CA ARG A 267 -28.83 -15.66 14.32
C ARG A 267 -29.21 -16.29 12.98
N TRP A 268 -29.03 -15.58 11.88
CA TRP A 268 -29.26 -16.08 10.53
C TRP A 268 -28.35 -17.26 10.22
N ASN A 269 -27.07 -17.16 10.54
CA ASN A 269 -26.09 -18.21 10.30
C ASN A 269 -26.34 -19.42 11.22
N SER A 270 -26.78 -19.19 12.47
CA SER A 270 -27.21 -20.26 13.38
C SER A 270 -28.46 -20.97 12.87
N CYS A 271 -29.46 -20.25 12.35
CA CYS A 271 -30.64 -20.84 11.70
C CYS A 271 -30.29 -21.58 10.41
N LYS A 272 -29.32 -21.08 9.63
CA LYS A 272 -28.81 -21.73 8.41
C LYS A 272 -28.15 -23.07 8.74
N GLN A 273 -27.33 -23.13 9.78
CA GLN A 273 -26.72 -24.39 10.25
C GLN A 273 -27.76 -25.35 10.85
N ASN A 274 -28.75 -24.84 11.59
CA ASN A 274 -29.81 -25.69 12.16
C ASN A 274 -30.75 -26.28 11.08
N LYS A 275 -30.94 -25.57 9.95
CA LYS A 275 -31.71 -26.06 8.79
C LYS A 275 -30.97 -27.18 8.05
N GLN A 276 -29.63 -27.14 8.00
CA GLN A 276 -28.82 -28.24 7.47
C GLN A 276 -28.86 -29.47 8.39
N ALA A 277 -28.81 -29.28 9.72
CA ALA A 277 -28.93 -30.38 10.69
C ALA A 277 -30.31 -31.09 10.65
N ALA A 278 -31.39 -30.38 10.34
CA ALA A 278 -32.73 -30.97 10.18
C ALA A 278 -32.85 -31.78 8.86
N ASN A 279 -32.30 -31.27 7.75
CA ASN A 279 -32.33 -31.96 6.46
C ASN A 279 -31.50 -33.27 6.47
N ASN A 280 -30.41 -33.29 7.23
CA ASN A 280 -29.55 -34.46 7.37
C ASN A 280 -30.20 -35.57 8.21
N ARG A 281 -31.10 -35.24 9.14
CA ARG A 281 -31.88 -36.24 9.91
C ARG A 281 -33.00 -36.89 9.09
N THR A 282 -33.55 -36.20 8.08
CA THR A 282 -34.57 -36.78 7.19
C THR A 282 -33.97 -37.74 6.16
N ALA A 283 -32.67 -37.61 5.84
CA ALA A 283 -31.97 -38.52 4.93
C ALA A 283 -31.64 -39.90 5.53
N THR A 284 -31.60 -40.04 6.87
CA THR A 284 -31.28 -41.32 7.54
C THR A 284 -32.50 -42.22 7.79
N ASN A 285 -33.74 -41.74 7.58
CA ASN A 285 -34.95 -42.52 7.90
C ASN A 285 -35.61 -43.21 6.68
N ASN A 286 -34.98 -43.18 5.50
CA ASN A 286 -35.53 -43.77 4.27
C ASN A 286 -34.70 -44.93 3.68
N GLN A 287 -33.76 -45.51 4.43
CA GLN A 287 -33.08 -46.74 4.00
C GLN A 287 -33.75 -47.97 4.61
N MET A 288 -34.87 -48.39 4.01
CA MET A 288 -35.46 -49.71 4.22
C MET A 288 -34.51 -50.77 3.63
N VAL A 289 -33.82 -51.53 4.49
CA VAL A 289 -33.13 -52.78 4.09
C VAL A 289 -33.72 -53.93 4.88
N THR A 290 -34.26 -54.87 4.11
CA THR A 290 -34.81 -56.18 4.46
C THR A 290 -33.81 -57.02 5.27
N PRO A 291 -34.22 -57.74 6.33
CA PRO A 291 -33.33 -58.68 7.02
C PRO A 291 -33.44 -60.06 6.37
N GLU A 292 -32.33 -60.79 6.23
CA GLU A 292 -32.14 -62.22 6.57
C GLU A 292 -30.64 -62.55 6.35
N GLY A 293 -29.98 -63.18 7.33
CA GLY A 293 -28.60 -63.66 7.17
C GLY A 293 -27.74 -63.53 8.42
N GLU A 294 -27.83 -64.55 9.26
CA GLU A 294 -27.02 -64.87 10.44
C GLU A 294 -25.48 -64.87 10.27
N LYS A 295 -24.78 -64.64 11.40
CA LYS A 295 -23.56 -65.35 11.88
C LYS A 295 -22.24 -64.55 12.06
N LEU A 296 -22.01 -64.22 13.34
CA LEU A 296 -20.77 -64.35 14.15
C LEU A 296 -19.69 -63.24 14.25
N HIS A 297 -19.28 -63.11 15.53
CA HIS A 297 -18.03 -62.63 16.16
C HIS A 297 -17.90 -61.16 16.58
N SER A 298 -18.05 -60.97 17.91
CA SER A 298 -17.21 -60.25 18.89
C SER A 298 -16.03 -59.43 18.35
N ASP A 299 -15.65 -58.26 18.87
CA ASP A 299 -15.35 -57.99 20.29
C ASP A 299 -15.05 -56.47 20.50
N SER A 300 -15.36 -56.00 21.71
CA SER A 300 -14.79 -54.90 22.52
C SER A 300 -14.23 -53.60 21.92
N GLY A 301 -14.69 -52.46 22.48
CA GLY A 301 -14.04 -51.14 22.38
C GLY A 301 -14.78 -50.01 23.12
N ILE A 302 -14.73 -50.01 24.45
CA ILE A 302 -15.12 -48.92 25.39
C ILE A 302 -14.05 -47.81 25.35
N SER A 303 -14.32 -46.51 25.31
CA SER A 303 -14.69 -45.58 26.41
C SER A 303 -15.00 -44.19 25.79
N VAL A 304 -16.15 -43.54 25.97
CA VAL A 304 -16.66 -42.76 27.14
C VAL A 304 -15.86 -41.49 27.45
N ASP A 305 -16.46 -40.38 27.01
CA ASP A 305 -16.34 -38.98 27.44
C ASP A 305 -16.34 -38.78 28.97
N THR A 306 -15.73 -37.69 29.47
CA THR A 306 -16.43 -36.63 30.26
C THR A 306 -15.46 -35.69 31.00
N GLN A 307 -15.59 -34.39 30.69
CA GLN A 307 -15.53 -33.17 31.52
C GLN A 307 -14.84 -33.20 32.91
N SER A 308 -14.06 -32.16 33.24
CA SER A 308 -14.52 -31.02 34.08
C SER A 308 -13.36 -30.17 34.66
N LEU A 309 -13.53 -28.85 34.51
CA LEU A 309 -13.28 -27.77 35.47
C LEU A 309 -12.15 -27.90 36.52
N GLN A 310 -11.11 -27.05 36.42
CA GLN A 310 -10.62 -26.33 37.61
C GLN A 310 -9.80 -25.08 37.27
N GLU A 311 -10.34 -23.92 37.66
CA GLU A 311 -9.57 -22.74 38.04
C GLU A 311 -8.60 -23.08 39.18
N GLN A 312 -7.35 -22.62 39.12
CA GLN A 312 -6.75 -21.65 40.07
C GLN A 312 -5.22 -21.76 40.13
N GLN A 313 -4.62 -20.57 40.28
CA GLN A 313 -3.26 -20.27 40.77
C GLN A 313 -2.12 -20.53 39.77
N GLN A 314 -1.19 -19.61 39.52
CA GLN A 314 -0.70 -18.52 40.37
C GLN A 314 0.06 -17.46 39.55
N GLN A 315 0.02 -16.23 40.05
CA GLN A 315 0.76 -15.05 39.62
C GLN A 315 2.29 -15.18 39.76
N GLN A 316 2.98 -14.27 39.06
CA GLN A 316 4.35 -13.77 39.30
C GLN A 316 5.48 -14.76 38.94
N GLN A 317 6.51 -14.40 38.19
CA GLN A 317 7.36 -13.22 38.35
C GLN A 317 8.15 -12.94 37.06
N ALA A 318 8.44 -11.67 36.82
CA ALA A 318 9.36 -11.21 35.80
C ALA A 318 10.83 -11.41 36.22
N GLN A 319 11.71 -11.48 35.20
CA GLN A 319 12.98 -10.73 35.05
C GLN A 319 14.29 -11.54 35.01
N ALA A 320 15.04 -11.31 33.90
CA ALA A 320 16.50 -11.35 33.70
C ALA A 320 17.23 -12.71 33.89
N GLU A 321 18.23 -13.15 33.12
CA GLU A 321 19.13 -12.58 32.10
C GLU A 321 19.95 -13.75 31.47
N VAL A 322 20.75 -13.43 30.44
CA VAL A 322 21.97 -14.13 29.96
C VAL A 322 21.85 -14.93 28.64
N GLN A 323 22.40 -14.31 27.59
CA GLN A 323 22.82 -14.86 26.29
C GLN A 323 23.99 -15.87 26.45
N PRO A 324 24.32 -16.75 25.48
CA PRO A 324 24.91 -16.33 24.21
C PRO A 324 24.45 -17.12 22.96
N GLN A 325 24.68 -16.51 21.79
CA GLN A 325 24.63 -17.09 20.44
C GLN A 325 25.68 -18.21 20.25
N PRO A 326 25.55 -19.08 19.21
CA PRO A 326 26.35 -18.85 18.00
C PRO A 326 25.67 -19.20 16.65
N SER A 327 25.77 -18.24 15.72
CA SER A 327 26.21 -18.30 14.30
C SER A 327 26.11 -19.56 13.43
N ARG A 328 25.46 -19.42 12.24
CA ARG A 328 25.85 -19.96 10.91
C ARG A 328 25.02 -19.26 9.82
N SER A 329 25.47 -18.17 9.19
CA SER A 329 26.37 -18.01 8.02
C SER A 329 25.88 -18.58 6.68
N HIS A 330 25.48 -17.64 5.81
CA HIS A 330 25.60 -17.49 4.36
C HIS A 330 25.84 -18.71 3.45
N THR A 331 25.06 -18.77 2.36
CA THR A 331 25.60 -19.04 1.02
C THR A 331 24.81 -18.23 -0.01
N GLN A 332 25.50 -17.31 -0.67
CA GLN A 332 25.06 -16.53 -1.83
C GLN A 332 25.88 -17.07 -3.01
N GLU A 333 25.22 -17.57 -4.06
CA GLU A 333 25.88 -17.93 -5.32
C GLU A 333 26.05 -16.66 -6.16
N GLN A 334 27.30 -16.36 -6.52
CA GLN A 334 27.68 -15.29 -7.42
C GLN A 334 28.25 -15.91 -8.70
N ILE A 335 27.63 -15.59 -9.84
CA ILE A 335 28.02 -16.02 -11.18
C ILE A 335 29.24 -15.19 -11.62
N VAL A 336 30.29 -15.89 -12.01
CA VAL A 336 31.57 -15.35 -12.49
C VAL A 336 31.42 -14.85 -13.93
N VAL A 337 31.69 -13.57 -14.17
CA VAL A 337 31.88 -12.98 -15.50
C VAL A 337 33.39 -12.98 -15.80
N SER A 338 33.79 -13.64 -16.89
CA SER A 338 35.15 -13.55 -17.43
C SER A 338 35.28 -12.34 -18.35
N VAL A 339 36.31 -11.53 -18.10
CA VAL A 339 36.78 -10.42 -18.92
C VAL A 339 38.01 -10.89 -19.67
N ASP A 340 37.98 -10.82 -21.00
CA ASP A 340 39.17 -10.90 -21.85
C ASP A 340 39.15 -9.72 -22.83
N GLY A 341 40.29 -9.06 -22.99
CA GLY A 341 40.42 -7.77 -23.66
C GLY A 341 41.24 -7.80 -24.95
N SER A 342 40.68 -7.12 -25.97
CA SER A 342 41.32 -6.36 -27.07
C SER A 342 42.00 -7.12 -28.25
N PRO A 343 42.26 -6.47 -29.43
CA PRO A 343 41.85 -5.14 -29.94
C PRO A 343 41.23 -5.13 -31.38
N GLN A 344 40.69 -3.96 -31.76
CA GLN A 344 40.12 -3.54 -33.06
C GLN A 344 41.06 -3.67 -34.28
N PRO A 345 40.57 -3.61 -35.56
CA PRO A 345 40.53 -2.31 -36.26
C PRO A 345 39.47 -2.12 -37.39
N ASN A 346 39.27 -0.83 -37.74
CA ASN A 346 38.88 -0.26 -39.05
C ASN A 346 37.40 0.04 -39.37
N SER A 347 37.05 1.33 -39.33
CA SER A 347 36.01 1.98 -40.16
C SER A 347 36.54 2.32 -41.56
N PRO A 348 35.66 2.51 -42.57
CA PRO A 348 35.53 3.83 -43.23
C PRO A 348 34.06 4.14 -43.70
N PRO A 349 33.78 5.19 -44.52
CA PRO A 349 33.06 6.43 -44.14
C PRO A 349 31.64 6.55 -44.78
N PRO A 350 30.88 7.65 -44.56
CA PRO A 350 29.45 7.70 -44.90
C PRO A 350 29.22 8.07 -46.38
N LYS A 351 28.08 7.59 -46.93
CA LYS A 351 27.53 8.02 -48.22
C LYS A 351 26.28 8.87 -47.98
N VAL A 352 26.37 10.10 -48.48
CA VAL A 352 25.36 11.05 -49.01
C VAL A 352 23.94 10.94 -48.49
#